data_AF-Q6MBA8-F1
#
_entry.id   AF-Q6MBA8-F1
#
_cell.length_a   1.000
_cell.length_b   1.000
_cell.length_c   1.000
_cell.angle_alpha   90.00
_cell.angle_beta   90.00
_cell.angle_gamma   90.00
#
_symmetry.space_group_name_H-M   'P 1'
#
loop_
_entity.id
_entity.type
_entity.pdbx_description
1 polymer ?
#
loop_
_entity_poly.entity_id
_entity_poly.type
_entity_poly.pdbx_seq_one_letter_code
_entity_poly.pdbx_strand_id
1 'polypeptide(L)'
;MTSIQLHQLQQHFSMLLDQVENTSNEDLSKRLKLIWDKRGCIDEKNVMQLIRIVKKYDTTSGNSIKQIIEKIRKKIFDLSIGDGKWFIYSFARAGEFEKVRALINIVSTDDELKTLLTKPQIQFNQNVVECAIQGRNQALIAYLNLPYPLLTKEIICKKGEDPKLEGLLSGMYTLNLKINYCIVYEDVKYHSTNCFTIINSSFQKRPLIFAFIEKENKLYPRLFWLSKSQATWRRLDKTFKDHIGKTRSGEERLLIPIRINLRFFEILNEQDDIQPLDGSLGNDFLQYVVAKSDKAVKKTPRTKDKKYHIVQDEQTLVQDEDSSVQDESGPFSLKPRETPENFFINGIPAISSKNDFEDNAVKPNFTKVERSQVITSAFYGRLRANVFLSNDENIRFLFLQNDLGHVFLAGAELINSPITRRGIRKKWVKLGSLSLPLKEYQKQFINEFISDSEKEEIRQGEQLTYVQTWNYLREMPCIQNYYAIPRQIQ
;
A
#
# COMPACT_ATOMS: atom_id res chain seq x y z
N MET A 1 -47.07 6.55 10.92
CA MET A 1 -46.86 7.77 11.73
C MET A 1 -48.21 8.32 12.14
N THR A 2 -48.41 8.57 13.42
CA THR A 2 -49.61 9.27 13.92
C THR A 2 -49.47 10.78 13.67
N SER A 3 -50.57 11.54 13.57
CA SER A 3 -50.50 12.99 13.31
C SER A 3 -49.71 13.76 14.39
N ILE A 4 -49.69 13.22 15.61
CA ILE A 4 -48.96 13.76 16.76
C ILE A 4 -47.44 13.71 16.54
N GLN A 5 -46.91 12.61 15.98
CA GLN A 5 -45.48 12.48 15.67
C GLN A 5 -45.05 13.44 14.56
N LEU A 6 -45.93 13.74 13.61
CA LEU A 6 -45.67 14.68 12.52
C LEU A 6 -45.57 16.12 13.04
N HIS A 7 -46.43 16.51 13.99
CA HIS A 7 -46.46 17.87 14.53
C HIS A 7 -45.26 18.19 15.42
N GLN A 8 -44.84 17.26 16.28
CA GLN A 8 -43.60 17.40 17.08
C GLN A 8 -42.37 17.50 16.18
N LEU A 9 -42.39 16.82 15.03
CA LEU A 9 -41.34 16.90 14.02
C LEU A 9 -41.22 18.30 13.40
N GLN A 10 -42.36 18.91 13.07
CA GLN A 10 -42.43 20.25 12.48
C GLN A 10 -41.91 21.33 13.46
N GLN A 11 -42.24 21.23 14.75
CA GLN A 11 -41.79 22.20 15.75
C GLN A 11 -40.27 22.18 15.98
N HIS A 12 -39.67 20.99 16.15
CA HIS A 12 -38.21 20.87 16.28
C HIS A 12 -37.46 21.36 15.03
N PHE A 13 -38.09 21.30 13.85
CA PHE A 13 -37.49 21.74 12.61
C PHE A 13 -37.56 23.25 12.40
N SER A 14 -38.66 23.91 12.79
CA SER A 14 -38.74 25.37 12.80
C SER A 14 -37.57 25.95 13.60
N MET A 15 -37.31 25.38 14.79
CA MET A 15 -36.14 25.77 15.61
C MET A 15 -34.79 25.53 14.92
N LEU A 16 -34.67 24.50 14.08
CA LEU A 16 -33.44 24.19 13.34
C LEU A 16 -33.23 25.17 12.19
N LEU A 17 -34.29 25.50 11.45
CA LEU A 17 -34.26 26.52 10.41
C LEU A 17 -33.94 27.89 10.98
N ASP A 18 -34.58 28.28 12.09
CA ASP A 18 -34.30 29.53 12.79
C ASP A 18 -32.84 29.59 13.23
N GLN A 19 -32.29 28.48 13.72
CA GLN A 19 -30.87 28.40 14.06
C GLN A 19 -29.96 28.53 12.84
N VAL A 20 -30.32 27.94 11.70
CA VAL A 20 -29.52 28.03 10.47
C VAL A 20 -29.60 29.44 9.86
N GLU A 21 -30.76 30.08 9.85
CA GLU A 21 -30.92 31.47 9.43
C GLU A 21 -30.05 32.43 10.25
N ASN A 22 -29.92 32.14 11.55
CA ASN A 22 -29.02 32.87 12.44
C ASN A 22 -27.52 32.58 12.21
N THR A 23 -27.14 31.56 11.43
CA THR A 23 -25.71 31.24 11.17
C THR A 23 -25.05 32.06 10.07
N SER A 24 -25.67 33.12 9.54
CA SER A 24 -25.17 33.94 8.40
C SER A 24 -24.88 33.15 7.10
N ASN A 25 -25.12 31.83 7.08
CA ASN A 25 -24.88 30.95 5.94
C ASN A 25 -26.17 30.75 5.14
N GLU A 26 -26.48 31.74 4.30
CA GLU A 26 -27.71 31.80 3.51
C GLU A 26 -27.86 30.62 2.53
N ASP A 27 -26.75 30.08 1.98
CA ASP A 27 -26.75 28.89 1.10
C ASP A 27 -27.23 27.63 1.86
N LEU A 28 -26.74 27.41 3.08
CA LEU A 28 -27.15 26.29 3.91
C LEU A 28 -28.64 26.37 4.27
N SER A 29 -29.12 27.55 4.67
CA SER A 29 -30.53 27.78 5.00
C SER A 29 -31.44 27.49 3.80
N LYS A 30 -31.14 28.08 2.63
CA LYS A 30 -31.92 27.86 1.40
C LYS A 30 -31.98 26.38 1.00
N ARG A 31 -30.87 25.65 1.09
CA ARG A 31 -30.81 24.22 0.78
C ARG A 31 -31.64 23.37 1.76
N LEU A 32 -31.57 23.65 3.06
CA LEU A 32 -32.35 22.91 4.06
C LEU A 32 -33.85 23.16 3.91
N LYS A 33 -34.28 24.40 3.61
CA LYS A 33 -35.68 24.71 3.28
C LYS A 33 -36.17 23.92 2.07
N LEU A 34 -35.41 23.92 0.98
CA LEU A 34 -35.77 23.23 -0.26
C LEU A 34 -35.93 21.70 -0.08
N ILE A 35 -35.07 21.10 0.74
CA ILE A 35 -35.14 19.66 1.04
C ILE A 35 -36.40 19.35 1.84
N TRP A 36 -36.77 20.22 2.80
CA TRP A 36 -37.79 19.89 3.79
C TRP A 36 -39.22 20.29 3.40
N ASP A 37 -39.38 21.34 2.57
CA ASP A 37 -40.69 21.88 2.13
C ASP A 37 -41.59 20.87 1.42
N LYS A 38 -41.04 19.74 0.94
CA LYS A 38 -41.79 18.79 0.12
C LYS A 38 -42.59 17.72 0.87
N ARG A 39 -42.44 17.54 2.20
CA ARG A 39 -43.25 16.59 3.02
C ARG A 39 -42.90 16.48 4.51
N GLY A 40 -41.83 17.11 4.99
CA GLY A 40 -41.39 16.98 6.38
C GLY A 40 -40.89 15.58 6.79
N CYS A 41 -40.82 14.61 5.88
CA CYS A 41 -40.24 13.29 6.10
C CYS A 41 -38.88 13.16 5.40
N ILE A 42 -37.99 12.36 6.00
CA ILE A 42 -36.76 11.93 5.33
C ILE A 42 -37.16 10.80 4.38
N ASP A 43 -36.93 11.01 3.08
CA ASP A 43 -37.07 9.98 2.06
C ASP A 43 -35.71 9.70 1.39
N GLU A 44 -35.68 8.74 0.47
CA GLU A 44 -34.48 8.37 -0.28
C GLU A 44 -33.86 9.56 -1.04
N LYS A 45 -34.67 10.48 -1.58
CA LYS A 45 -34.17 11.62 -2.37
C LYS A 45 -33.55 12.68 -1.46
N ASN A 46 -34.18 12.92 -0.32
CA ASN A 46 -33.78 13.96 0.62
C ASN A 46 -32.62 13.51 1.52
N VAL A 47 -32.55 12.24 1.92
CA VAL A 47 -31.46 11.72 2.77
C VAL A 47 -30.09 11.90 2.11
N MET A 48 -29.99 11.65 0.80
CA MET A 48 -28.73 11.83 0.07
C MET A 48 -28.33 13.31 -0.05
N GLN A 49 -29.30 14.22 -0.14
CA GLN A 49 -29.02 15.66 -0.14
C GLN A 49 -28.54 16.13 1.24
N LEU A 50 -29.15 15.64 2.32
CA LEU A 50 -28.72 15.91 3.69
C LEU A 50 -27.29 15.38 3.94
N ILE A 51 -26.95 14.19 3.47
CA ILE A 51 -25.58 13.66 3.59
C ILE A 51 -24.56 14.53 2.85
N ARG A 52 -24.90 15.02 1.65
CA ARG A 52 -24.02 15.95 0.90
C ARG A 52 -23.79 17.25 1.66
N ILE A 53 -24.82 17.76 2.33
CA ILE A 53 -24.71 18.92 3.22
C ILE A 53 -23.78 18.61 4.38
N VAL A 54 -24.00 17.49 5.09
CA VAL A 54 -23.14 17.06 6.20
C VAL A 54 -21.68 16.99 5.75
N LYS A 55 -21.37 16.27 4.68
CA LYS A 55 -19.99 16.15 4.17
C LYS A 55 -19.36 17.48 3.76
N LYS A 56 -20.12 18.40 3.15
CA LYS A 56 -19.62 19.71 2.71
C LYS A 56 -19.20 20.58 3.91
N TYR A 57 -19.95 20.52 5.00
CA TYR A 57 -19.79 21.45 6.11
C TYR A 57 -19.05 20.88 7.33
N ASP A 58 -18.88 19.56 7.44
CA ASP A 58 -18.22 18.92 8.60
C ASP A 58 -16.74 19.34 8.79
N THR A 59 -16.03 19.63 7.70
CA THR A 59 -14.57 19.88 7.73
C THR A 59 -14.16 21.34 7.86
N THR A 60 -15.06 22.30 7.61
CA THR A 60 -14.70 23.70 7.35
C THR A 60 -15.39 24.71 8.27
N SER A 61 -16.17 24.27 9.25
CA SER A 61 -17.20 25.13 9.83
C SER A 61 -17.04 25.43 11.33
N GLY A 62 -17.49 26.63 11.73
CA GLY A 62 -17.48 27.09 13.12
C GLY A 62 -18.45 26.33 14.02
N ASN A 63 -18.36 26.55 15.33
CA ASN A 63 -19.10 25.79 16.36
C ASN A 63 -20.63 25.73 16.12
N SER A 64 -21.24 26.77 15.58
CA SER A 64 -22.69 26.81 15.29
C SER A 64 -23.11 25.83 14.20
N ILE A 65 -22.31 25.69 13.14
CA ILE A 65 -22.59 24.76 12.04
C ILE A 65 -22.38 23.31 12.50
N LYS A 66 -21.38 23.04 13.35
CA LYS A 66 -21.20 21.71 13.96
C LYS A 66 -22.45 21.25 14.72
N GLN A 67 -23.11 22.15 15.47
CA GLN A 67 -24.36 21.83 16.16
C GLN A 67 -25.50 21.49 15.19
N ILE A 68 -25.61 22.22 14.07
CA ILE A 68 -26.58 21.93 13.01
C ILE A 68 -26.31 20.57 12.38
N ILE A 69 -25.05 20.26 12.06
CA ILE A 69 -24.64 18.97 11.51
C ILE A 69 -24.98 17.83 12.47
N GLU A 70 -24.70 17.99 13.77
CA GLU A 70 -25.01 16.96 14.77
C GLU A 70 -26.52 16.76 14.90
N LYS A 71 -27.31 17.83 14.81
CA LYS A 71 -28.77 17.73 14.75
C LYS A 71 -29.27 17.01 13.50
N ILE A 72 -28.67 17.25 12.34
CA ILE A 72 -29.01 16.52 11.10
C ILE A 72 -28.65 15.04 11.24
N ARG A 73 -27.45 14.71 11.75
CA ARG A 73 -27.04 13.32 12.02
C ARG A 73 -28.00 12.65 12.97
N LYS A 74 -28.27 13.28 14.12
CA LYS A 74 -29.24 12.79 15.09
C LYS A 74 -30.59 12.63 14.42
N LYS A 75 -31.05 13.52 13.55
CA LYS A 75 -32.34 13.36 12.88
C LYS A 75 -32.39 12.20 11.90
N ILE A 76 -31.30 11.96 11.17
CA ILE A 76 -31.16 10.79 10.29
C ILE A 76 -31.21 9.53 11.15
N PHE A 77 -30.44 9.46 12.24
CA PHE A 77 -30.26 8.25 13.03
C PHE A 77 -31.14 8.14 14.29
N ASP A 78 -32.01 9.12 14.57
CA ASP A 78 -32.72 9.23 15.84
C ASP A 78 -33.54 7.97 16.08
N LEU A 79 -33.19 7.30 17.18
CA LEU A 79 -33.56 5.93 17.47
C LEU A 79 -35.06 5.76 17.75
N SER A 80 -35.79 6.86 17.94
CA SER A 80 -37.23 6.87 18.23
C SER A 80 -38.12 6.65 17.00
N ILE A 81 -37.59 6.80 15.77
CA ILE A 81 -38.39 6.68 14.53
C ILE A 81 -37.87 5.57 13.60
N GLY A 82 -36.63 5.09 13.75
CA GLY A 82 -36.14 3.89 13.05
C GLY A 82 -35.82 4.06 11.55
N ASP A 83 -36.15 5.20 10.94
CA ASP A 83 -36.07 5.42 9.49
C ASP A 83 -34.63 5.47 8.93
N GLY A 84 -33.66 6.07 9.63
CA GLY A 84 -32.27 6.14 9.13
C GLY A 84 -31.55 4.81 9.05
N LYS A 85 -31.71 3.99 10.10
CA LYS A 85 -31.23 2.60 10.07
C LYS A 85 -31.96 1.86 8.96
N TRP A 86 -33.28 2.03 8.85
CA TRP A 86 -34.04 1.40 7.77
C TRP A 86 -33.47 1.72 6.38
N PHE A 87 -33.07 2.96 6.09
CA PHE A 87 -32.43 3.31 4.81
C PHE A 87 -31.13 2.55 4.56
N ILE A 88 -30.27 2.40 5.57
CA ILE A 88 -29.02 1.62 5.40
C ILE A 88 -29.33 0.17 5.02
N TYR A 89 -30.27 -0.47 5.71
CA TYR A 89 -30.63 -1.88 5.46
C TYR A 89 -31.34 -2.04 4.11
N SER A 90 -32.26 -1.12 3.78
CA SER A 90 -32.97 -1.09 2.50
C SER A 90 -32.01 -0.91 1.33
N PHE A 91 -31.13 0.10 1.39
CA PHE A 91 -30.11 0.33 0.36
C PHE A 91 -29.09 -0.81 0.28
N ALA A 92 -28.73 -1.43 1.41
CA ALA A 92 -27.86 -2.60 1.39
C ALA A 92 -28.53 -3.79 0.69
N ARG A 93 -29.80 -4.05 0.97
CA ARG A 93 -30.60 -5.09 0.31
C ARG A 93 -30.79 -4.83 -1.18
N ALA A 94 -30.88 -3.56 -1.58
CA ALA A 94 -30.93 -3.14 -2.97
C ALA A 94 -29.55 -3.13 -3.66
N GLY A 95 -28.46 -3.34 -2.92
CA GLY A 95 -27.09 -3.32 -3.46
C GLY A 95 -26.58 -1.91 -3.81
N GLU A 96 -27.10 -0.86 -3.19
CA GLU A 96 -26.77 0.53 -3.51
C GLU A 96 -25.52 1.02 -2.75
N PHE A 97 -24.34 0.59 -3.23
CA PHE A 97 -23.03 0.81 -2.61
C PHE A 97 -22.79 2.25 -2.11
N GLU A 98 -22.93 3.24 -3.00
CA GLU A 98 -22.60 4.63 -2.68
C GLU A 98 -23.54 5.25 -1.63
N LYS A 99 -24.82 4.83 -1.60
CA LYS A 99 -25.77 5.34 -0.59
C LYS A 99 -25.47 4.77 0.79
N VAL A 100 -25.19 3.47 0.87
CA VAL A 100 -24.79 2.82 2.14
C VAL A 100 -23.49 3.41 2.68
N ARG A 101 -22.47 3.54 1.82
CA ARG A 101 -21.20 4.18 2.17
C ARG A 101 -21.39 5.61 2.68
N ALA A 102 -22.22 6.40 2.00
CA ALA A 102 -22.49 7.77 2.38
C ALA A 102 -23.17 7.88 3.75
N LEU A 103 -24.10 6.96 4.07
CA LEU A 103 -24.76 6.89 5.37
C LEU A 103 -23.81 6.40 6.47
N ILE A 104 -22.98 5.39 6.22
CA ILE A 104 -22.00 4.90 7.21
C ILE A 104 -21.02 6.01 7.62
N ASN A 105 -20.58 6.84 6.68
CA ASN A 105 -19.65 7.94 6.94
C ASN A 105 -20.20 9.06 7.83
N ILE A 106 -21.50 9.06 8.13
CA ILE A 106 -22.13 10.07 8.99
C ILE A 106 -22.66 9.48 10.30
N VAL A 107 -22.41 8.19 10.58
CA VAL A 107 -22.72 7.58 11.87
C VAL A 107 -21.83 8.21 12.95
N SER A 108 -22.42 8.61 14.08
CA SER A 108 -21.74 9.47 15.06
C SER A 108 -20.71 8.74 15.91
N THR A 109 -20.85 7.42 16.12
CA THR A 109 -19.96 6.64 17.00
C THR A 109 -19.60 5.26 16.45
N ASP A 110 -18.43 4.76 16.84
CA ASP A 110 -17.98 3.40 16.51
C ASP A 110 -18.91 2.33 17.10
N ASP A 111 -19.50 2.56 18.29
CA ASP A 111 -20.44 1.63 18.94
C ASP A 111 -21.78 1.52 18.20
N GLU A 112 -22.28 2.65 17.68
CA GLU A 112 -23.47 2.65 16.83
C GLU A 112 -23.21 1.91 15.51
N LEU A 113 -22.05 2.14 14.89
CA LEU A 113 -21.64 1.45 13.68
C LEU A 113 -21.48 -0.05 13.92
N LYS A 114 -20.83 -0.44 15.01
CA LYS A 114 -20.71 -1.85 15.45
C LYS A 114 -22.08 -2.48 15.67
N THR A 115 -22.99 -1.78 16.34
CA THR A 115 -24.35 -2.24 16.57
C THR A 115 -25.08 -2.45 15.24
N LEU A 116 -24.95 -1.52 14.30
CA LEU A 116 -25.56 -1.59 12.98
C LEU A 116 -25.03 -2.76 12.15
N LEU A 117 -23.73 -3.05 12.20
CA LEU A 117 -23.13 -4.15 11.44
C LEU A 117 -23.38 -5.53 12.06
N THR A 118 -23.59 -5.62 13.38
CA THR A 118 -23.67 -6.93 14.08
C THR A 118 -25.07 -7.32 14.54
N LYS A 119 -25.92 -6.36 14.92
CA LYS A 119 -27.24 -6.69 15.47
C LYS A 119 -28.30 -6.74 14.36
N PRO A 120 -29.12 -7.80 14.33
CA PRO A 120 -30.29 -7.83 13.47
C PRO A 120 -31.24 -6.67 13.80
N GLN A 121 -31.81 -6.06 12.76
CA GLN A 121 -32.87 -5.07 12.91
C GLN A 121 -34.23 -5.76 12.85
N ILE A 122 -35.14 -5.40 13.75
CA ILE A 122 -36.41 -6.11 14.00
C ILE A 122 -37.26 -6.29 12.72
N GLN A 123 -37.32 -5.28 11.86
CA GLN A 123 -38.13 -5.30 10.64
C GLN A 123 -37.53 -6.17 9.53
N PHE A 124 -36.21 -6.32 9.49
CA PHE A 124 -35.52 -7.16 8.50
C PHE A 124 -35.21 -8.57 9.02
N ASN A 125 -35.16 -8.76 10.35
CA ASN A 125 -34.61 -9.95 11.00
C ASN A 125 -33.21 -10.34 10.49
N GLN A 126 -32.43 -9.33 10.10
CA GLN A 126 -31.10 -9.46 9.52
C GLN A 126 -30.23 -8.28 9.94
N ASN A 127 -28.92 -8.43 9.92
CA ASN A 127 -27.96 -7.31 10.01
C ASN A 127 -27.67 -6.70 8.62
N VAL A 128 -26.96 -5.57 8.56
CA VAL A 128 -26.68 -4.87 7.28
C VAL A 128 -25.85 -5.71 6.31
N VAL A 129 -24.92 -6.52 6.82
CA VAL A 129 -24.08 -7.41 5.98
C VAL A 129 -24.94 -8.49 5.33
N GLU A 130 -25.86 -9.11 6.08
CA GLU A 130 -26.81 -10.09 5.57
C GLU A 130 -27.75 -9.49 4.52
N CYS A 131 -28.19 -8.24 4.70
CA CYS A 131 -28.93 -7.52 3.66
C CYS A 131 -28.07 -7.31 2.40
N ALA A 132 -26.80 -6.91 2.53
CA ALA A 132 -25.89 -6.78 1.39
C ALA A 132 -25.65 -8.11 0.66
N ILE A 133 -25.57 -9.24 1.39
CA ILE A 133 -25.50 -10.59 0.83
C ILE A 133 -26.74 -10.89 -0.01
N GLN A 134 -27.94 -10.57 0.47
CA GLN A 134 -29.18 -10.73 -0.30
C GLN A 134 -29.18 -9.87 -1.57
N GLY A 135 -28.67 -8.65 -1.50
CA GLY A 135 -28.52 -7.74 -2.63
C GLY A 135 -27.44 -8.18 -3.64
N ARG A 136 -26.64 -9.21 -3.31
CA ARG A 136 -25.55 -9.76 -4.14
C ARG A 136 -24.52 -8.72 -4.60
N ASN A 137 -24.35 -7.61 -3.86
CA ASN A 137 -23.31 -6.62 -4.16
C ASN A 137 -22.02 -6.97 -3.40
N GLN A 138 -21.08 -7.61 -4.10
CA GLN A 138 -19.80 -8.05 -3.54
C GLN A 138 -18.95 -6.91 -2.97
N ALA A 139 -18.91 -5.77 -3.65
CA ALA A 139 -18.16 -4.60 -3.21
C ALA A 139 -18.70 -4.05 -1.88
N LEU A 140 -20.02 -4.00 -1.75
CA LEU A 140 -20.67 -3.60 -0.51
C LEU A 140 -20.38 -4.59 0.62
N ILE A 141 -20.42 -5.89 0.35
CA ILE A 141 -20.09 -6.92 1.34
C ILE A 141 -18.62 -6.76 1.79
N ALA A 142 -17.68 -6.57 0.88
CA ALA A 142 -16.28 -6.30 1.23
C ALA A 142 -16.12 -5.01 2.04
N TYR A 143 -16.80 -3.93 1.64
CA TYR A 143 -16.79 -2.66 2.38
C TYR A 143 -17.20 -2.86 3.82
N LEU A 144 -18.38 -3.44 4.05
CA LEU A 144 -18.96 -3.62 5.39
C LEU A 144 -18.15 -4.58 6.27
N ASN A 145 -17.30 -5.42 5.67
CA ASN A 145 -16.38 -6.32 6.38
C ASN A 145 -15.00 -5.70 6.67
N LEU A 146 -14.74 -4.45 6.23
CA LEU A 146 -13.54 -3.75 6.66
C LEU A 146 -13.56 -3.51 8.18
N PRO A 147 -12.39 -3.49 8.85
CA PRO A 147 -12.31 -3.08 10.25
C PRO A 147 -13.01 -1.73 10.49
N TYR A 148 -13.77 -1.61 11.58
CA TYR A 148 -14.58 -0.42 11.88
C TYR A 148 -13.84 0.92 11.70
N PRO A 149 -12.59 1.09 12.19
CA PRO A 149 -11.88 2.34 12.03
C PRO A 149 -11.56 2.73 10.58
N LEU A 150 -11.73 1.81 9.61
CA LEU A 150 -11.51 2.07 8.18
C LEU A 150 -12.79 2.48 7.45
N LEU A 151 -13.96 2.08 7.95
CA LEU A 151 -15.25 2.34 7.33
C LEU A 151 -15.56 3.84 7.23
N THR A 152 -15.07 4.63 8.19
CA THR A 152 -15.33 6.08 8.24
C THR A 152 -14.28 6.89 7.48
N LYS A 153 -13.27 6.24 6.90
CA LYS A 153 -12.14 6.92 6.25
C LYS A 153 -12.37 7.09 4.76
N GLU A 154 -11.83 8.19 4.24
CA GLU A 154 -11.80 8.41 2.80
C GLU A 154 -10.77 7.48 2.14
N ILE A 155 -11.24 6.57 1.27
CA ILE A 155 -10.38 5.70 0.47
C ILE A 155 -10.08 6.37 -0.87
N ILE A 156 -8.80 6.61 -1.15
CA ILE A 156 -8.31 7.33 -2.34
C ILE A 156 -7.78 6.32 -3.36
N CYS A 157 -8.66 5.87 -4.26
CA CYS A 157 -8.29 5.06 -5.42
C CYS A 157 -7.89 5.97 -6.59
N LYS A 158 -6.60 6.33 -6.69
CA LYS A 158 -6.05 7.11 -7.82
C LYS A 158 -5.15 6.29 -8.74
N LYS A 159 -4.80 5.05 -8.35
CA LYS A 159 -3.84 4.20 -9.07
C LYS A 159 -4.55 2.98 -9.61
N GLY A 160 -4.33 2.67 -10.89
CA GLY A 160 -5.06 1.63 -11.61
C GLY A 160 -5.43 2.09 -13.01
N GLU A 161 -5.81 1.17 -13.89
CA GLU A 161 -6.40 1.50 -15.20
C GLU A 161 -7.85 2.00 -15.04
N ASP A 162 -8.59 1.42 -14.10
CA ASP A 162 -9.96 1.84 -13.74
C ASP A 162 -10.08 1.91 -12.21
N PRO A 163 -9.55 2.96 -11.55
CA PRO A 163 -9.38 2.98 -10.10
C PRO A 163 -10.71 3.26 -9.35
N LYS A 164 -11.73 2.44 -9.56
CA LYS A 164 -13.00 2.50 -8.85
C LYS A 164 -12.91 1.75 -7.53
N LEU A 165 -13.33 2.41 -6.45
CA LEU A 165 -13.40 1.78 -5.12
C LEU A 165 -14.29 0.54 -5.11
N GLU A 166 -15.43 0.61 -5.79
CA GLU A 166 -16.35 -0.53 -5.88
C GLU A 166 -15.68 -1.74 -6.54
N GLY A 167 -14.98 -1.55 -7.65
CA GLY A 167 -14.22 -2.61 -8.32
C GLY A 167 -13.10 -3.19 -7.45
N LEU A 168 -12.34 -2.33 -6.76
CA LEU A 168 -11.32 -2.75 -5.79
C LEU A 168 -11.90 -3.68 -4.71
N LEU A 169 -12.99 -3.26 -4.08
CA LEU A 169 -13.63 -4.00 -3.00
C LEU A 169 -14.26 -5.30 -3.51
N SER A 170 -14.86 -5.28 -4.71
CA SER A 170 -15.36 -6.49 -5.37
C SER A 170 -14.24 -7.49 -5.64
N GLY A 171 -13.08 -7.01 -6.11
CA GLY A 171 -11.88 -7.83 -6.30
C GLY A 171 -11.36 -8.40 -4.97
N MET A 172 -11.32 -7.60 -3.91
CA MET A 172 -10.98 -8.09 -2.56
C MET A 172 -11.94 -9.18 -2.09
N TYR A 173 -13.26 -9.00 -2.26
CA TYR A 173 -14.26 -10.00 -1.91
C TYR A 173 -14.05 -11.31 -2.68
N THR A 174 -13.92 -11.21 -4.00
CA THR A 174 -13.73 -12.34 -4.91
C THR A 174 -12.47 -13.14 -4.57
N LEU A 175 -11.41 -12.45 -4.16
CA LEU A 175 -10.14 -13.05 -3.75
C LEU A 175 -10.11 -13.42 -2.25
N ASN A 176 -11.21 -13.24 -1.51
CA ASN A 176 -11.31 -13.45 -0.06
C ASN A 176 -10.22 -12.72 0.74
N LEU A 177 -9.83 -11.52 0.28
CA LEU A 177 -8.81 -10.70 0.94
C LEU A 177 -9.42 -9.95 2.13
N LYS A 178 -8.95 -10.29 3.33
CA LYS A 178 -9.35 -9.64 4.58
C LYS A 178 -8.19 -8.87 5.19
N ILE A 179 -8.46 -7.69 5.72
CA ILE A 179 -7.48 -6.91 6.49
C ILE A 179 -7.36 -7.54 7.88
N ASN A 180 -6.22 -8.17 8.16
CA ASN A 180 -5.99 -8.90 9.40
C ASN A 180 -4.96 -8.24 10.30
N TYR A 181 -4.11 -7.36 9.74
CA TYR A 181 -3.01 -6.75 10.47
C TYR A 181 -3.08 -5.23 10.37
N CYS A 182 -2.70 -4.56 11.45
CA CYS A 182 -2.53 -3.11 11.51
C CYS A 182 -1.15 -2.83 12.11
N ILE A 183 -0.20 -2.40 11.27
CA ILE A 183 1.16 -2.09 11.71
C ILE A 183 1.30 -0.57 11.73
N VAL A 184 1.56 -0.01 12.91
CA VAL A 184 1.85 1.42 13.07
C VAL A 184 3.36 1.65 12.91
N TYR A 185 3.73 2.59 12.06
CA TYR A 185 5.12 2.99 11.85
C TYR A 185 5.20 4.48 11.59
N GLU A 186 5.75 5.21 12.56
CA GLU A 186 5.78 6.67 12.58
C GLU A 186 4.35 7.24 12.47
N ASP A 187 4.11 8.17 11.54
CA ASP A 187 2.82 8.81 11.28
C ASP A 187 1.91 8.03 10.32
N VAL A 188 2.28 6.78 9.99
CA VAL A 188 1.59 5.96 8.99
C VAL A 188 1.16 4.61 9.58
N LYS A 189 -0.02 4.12 9.18
CA LYS A 189 -0.47 2.75 9.50
C LYS A 189 -0.61 1.90 8.25
N TYR A 190 -0.22 0.63 8.34
CA TYR A 190 -0.32 -0.36 7.27
C TYR A 190 -1.42 -1.35 7.67
N HIS A 191 -2.60 -1.19 7.08
CA HIS A 191 -3.73 -2.10 7.27
C HIS A 191 -3.64 -3.20 6.20
N SER A 192 -2.97 -4.30 6.53
CA SER A 192 -2.57 -5.32 5.55
C SER A 192 -3.40 -6.59 5.64
N THR A 193 -3.50 -7.25 4.50
CA THR A 193 -4.02 -8.61 4.38
C THR A 193 -3.00 -9.64 4.85
N ASN A 194 -3.48 -10.87 4.92
CA ASN A 194 -2.65 -12.06 4.77
C ASN A 194 -1.82 -12.04 3.47
N CYS A 195 -0.71 -12.80 3.43
CA CYS A 195 -0.02 -13.06 2.17
C CYS A 195 -0.88 -13.94 1.25
N PHE A 196 -0.75 -13.73 -0.06
CA PHE A 196 -1.36 -14.54 -1.10
C PHE A 196 -0.44 -14.64 -2.31
N THR A 197 -0.74 -15.53 -3.27
CA THR A 197 -0.06 -15.54 -4.57
C THR A 197 -1.07 -15.49 -5.70
N ILE A 198 -0.67 -14.99 -6.87
CA ILE A 198 -1.49 -15.04 -8.09
C ILE A 198 -0.79 -15.96 -9.11
N ILE A 199 -1.43 -17.07 -9.47
CA ILE A 199 -0.91 -18.00 -10.49
C ILE A 199 -1.10 -17.39 -11.88
N ASN A 200 -0.32 -17.83 -12.87
CA ASN A 200 -0.43 -17.38 -14.27
C ASN A 200 -0.41 -15.83 -14.44
N SER A 201 0.37 -15.15 -13.61
CA SER A 201 0.56 -13.70 -13.63
C SER A 201 2.04 -13.32 -13.75
N SER A 202 2.30 -12.04 -13.98
CA SER A 202 3.66 -11.46 -13.97
C SER A 202 4.40 -11.64 -12.63
N PHE A 203 3.69 -12.03 -11.56
CA PHE A 203 4.27 -12.30 -10.26
C PHE A 203 4.83 -13.72 -10.11
N GLN A 204 4.54 -14.66 -11.02
CA GLN A 204 5.14 -16.02 -11.01
C GLN A 204 5.11 -16.69 -9.62
N LYS A 205 3.94 -16.69 -8.97
CA LYS A 205 3.73 -17.22 -7.60
C LYS A 205 4.56 -16.51 -6.50
N ARG A 206 4.98 -15.25 -6.71
CA ARG A 206 5.59 -14.45 -5.63
C ARG A 206 4.55 -14.14 -4.57
N PRO A 207 4.91 -14.20 -3.27
CA PRO A 207 4.07 -13.69 -2.20
C PRO A 207 3.73 -12.21 -2.41
N LEU A 208 2.46 -11.89 -2.19
CA LEU A 208 1.87 -10.56 -2.28
C LEU A 208 1.17 -10.22 -0.98
N ILE A 209 1.19 -8.94 -0.61
CA ILE A 209 0.38 -8.37 0.47
C ILE A 209 -0.34 -7.16 -0.10
N PHE A 210 -1.65 -7.13 0.05
CA PHE A 210 -2.44 -5.92 -0.16
C PHE A 210 -2.52 -5.15 1.17
N ALA A 211 -2.43 -3.82 1.11
CA ALA A 211 -2.68 -3.00 2.29
C ALA A 211 -3.32 -1.66 1.95
N PHE A 212 -4.15 -1.16 2.86
CA PHE A 212 -4.46 0.27 2.92
C PHE A 212 -3.40 0.97 3.76
N ILE A 213 -2.68 1.91 3.14
CA ILE A 213 -1.79 2.82 3.84
C ILE A 213 -2.64 3.96 4.40
N GLU A 214 -2.71 4.08 5.71
CA GLU A 214 -3.36 5.20 6.39
C GLU A 214 -2.35 6.33 6.62
N LYS A 215 -2.64 7.50 6.05
CA LYS A 215 -1.89 8.74 6.29
C LYS A 215 -2.86 9.91 6.19
N GLU A 216 -2.73 10.90 7.07
CA GLU A 216 -3.58 12.10 7.07
C GLU A 216 -5.08 11.76 7.11
N ASN A 217 -5.45 10.73 7.90
CA ASN A 217 -6.81 10.21 8.02
C ASN A 217 -7.46 9.70 6.71
N LYS A 218 -6.64 9.41 5.70
CA LYS A 218 -7.06 8.83 4.40
C LYS A 218 -6.42 7.48 4.19
N LEU A 219 -7.08 6.64 3.40
CA LEU A 219 -6.63 5.29 3.07
C LEU A 219 -6.19 5.22 1.62
N TYR A 220 -4.97 4.72 1.42
CA TYR A 220 -4.36 4.60 0.11
C TYR A 220 -4.07 3.12 -0.20
N PRO A 221 -4.82 2.49 -1.12
CA PRO A 221 -4.62 1.08 -1.43
C PRO A 221 -3.28 0.85 -2.15
N ARG A 222 -2.49 -0.11 -1.68
CA ARG A 222 -1.17 -0.46 -2.21
C ARG A 222 -1.00 -1.97 -2.25
N LEU A 223 -0.20 -2.43 -3.22
CA LEU A 223 0.22 -3.81 -3.32
C LEU A 223 1.73 -3.90 -3.09
N PHE A 224 2.14 -4.91 -2.34
CA PHE A 224 3.53 -5.23 -2.03
C PHE A 224 3.85 -6.63 -2.52
N TRP A 225 5.09 -6.84 -2.98
CA TRP A 225 5.56 -8.13 -3.47
C TRP A 225 6.91 -8.47 -2.88
N LEU A 226 7.15 -9.75 -2.65
CA LEU A 226 8.43 -10.23 -2.14
C LEU A 226 9.44 -10.44 -3.29
N SER A 227 10.57 -9.72 -3.21
CA SER A 227 11.68 -9.93 -4.12
C SER A 227 12.42 -11.23 -3.82
N LYS A 228 12.47 -12.14 -4.80
CA LYS A 228 13.20 -13.42 -4.68
C LYS A 228 14.72 -13.21 -4.55
N SER A 229 15.30 -12.34 -5.39
CA SER A 229 16.76 -12.12 -5.40
C SER A 229 17.24 -11.27 -4.22
N GLN A 230 16.46 -10.32 -3.75
CA GLN A 230 16.88 -9.43 -2.67
C GLN A 230 16.32 -9.86 -1.31
N ALA A 231 15.44 -10.85 -1.28
CA ALA A 231 14.73 -11.31 -0.08
C ALA A 231 14.15 -10.14 0.74
N THR A 232 13.55 -9.17 0.05
CA THR A 232 12.94 -7.98 0.65
C THR A 232 11.58 -7.69 0.03
N TRP A 233 10.65 -7.24 0.86
CA TRP A 233 9.36 -6.72 0.38
C TRP A 233 9.53 -5.37 -0.32
N ARG A 234 8.82 -5.20 -1.43
CA ARG A 234 8.84 -3.99 -2.24
C ARG A 234 7.42 -3.54 -2.56
N ARG A 235 7.22 -2.23 -2.62
CA ARG A 235 5.98 -1.66 -3.14
C ARG A 235 5.92 -1.89 -4.65
N LEU A 236 4.77 -2.31 -5.13
CA LEU A 236 4.48 -2.34 -6.56
C LEU A 236 4.07 -0.96 -7.06
N ASP A 237 4.65 -0.53 -8.17
CA ASP A 237 4.28 0.74 -8.82
C ASP A 237 3.50 0.52 -10.10
N LYS A 238 4.05 -0.31 -10.98
CA LYS A 238 3.51 -0.57 -12.31
C LYS A 238 3.82 -1.98 -12.77
N THR A 239 3.00 -2.49 -13.68
CA THR A 239 3.24 -3.75 -14.38
C THR A 239 3.38 -3.53 -15.88
N PHE A 240 4.11 -4.46 -16.50
CA PHE A 240 4.18 -4.67 -17.94
C PHE A 240 3.61 -6.06 -18.23
N LYS A 241 3.28 -6.36 -19.51
CA LYS A 241 2.58 -7.59 -19.95
C LYS A 241 3.00 -8.85 -19.17
N ASP A 242 4.31 -9.06 -19.00
CA ASP A 242 4.87 -10.26 -18.35
C ASP A 242 5.90 -9.94 -17.26
N HIS A 243 6.01 -8.67 -16.85
CA HIS A 243 7.07 -8.23 -15.94
C HIS A 243 6.59 -7.22 -14.91
N ILE A 244 7.12 -7.35 -13.69
CA ILE A 244 7.02 -6.33 -12.66
C ILE A 244 7.87 -5.15 -13.07
N GLY A 245 7.27 -3.98 -13.18
CA GLY A 245 7.98 -2.80 -13.65
C GLY A 245 8.86 -2.19 -12.58
N LYS A 246 10.16 -2.07 -12.89
CA LYS A 246 11.09 -1.25 -12.11
C LYS A 246 10.87 0.23 -12.41
N THR A 247 11.13 1.11 -11.46
CA THR A 247 11.12 2.55 -11.73
C THR A 247 12.36 2.93 -12.56
N ARG A 248 12.33 4.07 -13.28
CA ARG A 248 13.55 4.61 -13.92
C ARG A 248 14.68 4.82 -12.90
N SER A 249 14.30 5.06 -11.64
CA SER A 249 15.21 5.29 -10.51
C SER A 249 15.69 3.99 -9.81
N GLY A 250 15.43 2.80 -10.37
CA GLY A 250 15.85 1.52 -9.77
C GLY A 250 14.78 0.86 -8.89
N GLU A 251 15.15 -0.24 -8.23
CA GLU A 251 14.29 -0.99 -7.31
C GLU A 251 14.39 -0.47 -5.87
N GLU A 252 15.49 0.19 -5.52
CA GLU A 252 15.79 0.73 -4.21
C GLU A 252 14.73 1.76 -3.78
N ARG A 253 14.22 2.54 -4.73
CA ARG A 253 13.11 3.49 -4.53
C ARG A 253 11.79 2.80 -4.14
N LEU A 254 11.67 1.50 -4.37
CA LEU A 254 10.47 0.72 -4.05
C LEU A 254 10.59 -0.02 -2.71
N LEU A 255 11.72 0.10 -2.02
CA LEU A 255 11.91 -0.54 -0.71
C LEU A 255 10.95 0.08 0.32
N ILE A 256 10.25 -0.78 1.05
CA ILE A 256 9.46 -0.37 2.21
C ILE A 256 10.36 -0.25 3.45
N PRO A 257 9.96 0.50 4.50
CA PRO A 257 10.78 0.64 5.69
C PRO A 257 11.22 -0.71 6.26
N ILE A 258 12.46 -0.82 6.74
CA ILE A 258 13.04 -2.11 7.13
C ILE A 258 12.21 -2.78 8.23
N ARG A 259 11.71 -1.99 9.19
CA ARG A 259 10.84 -2.54 10.25
C ARG A 259 9.51 -3.09 9.70
N ILE A 260 8.93 -2.45 8.67
CA ILE A 260 7.74 -2.97 7.99
C ILE A 260 8.08 -4.23 7.19
N ASN A 261 9.24 -4.25 6.52
CA ASN A 261 9.75 -5.42 5.79
C ASN A 261 9.80 -6.67 6.68
N LEU A 262 10.37 -6.52 7.88
CA LEU A 262 10.46 -7.59 8.87
C LEU A 262 9.08 -8.02 9.40
N ARG A 263 8.16 -7.08 9.63
CA ARG A 263 6.76 -7.41 10.01
C ARG A 263 6.03 -8.17 8.90
N PHE A 264 6.26 -7.85 7.63
CA PHE A 264 5.68 -8.60 6.52
C PHE A 264 6.24 -10.03 6.41
N PHE A 265 7.48 -10.26 6.83
CA PHE A 265 8.00 -11.62 6.98
C PHE A 265 7.37 -12.38 8.15
N GLU A 266 7.00 -11.71 9.25
CA GLU A 266 6.23 -12.35 10.33
C GLU A 266 4.86 -12.80 9.79
N ILE A 267 4.14 -11.92 9.08
CA ILE A 267 2.85 -12.27 8.43
C ILE A 267 3.02 -13.46 7.47
N LEU A 268 4.10 -13.51 6.71
CA LEU A 268 4.39 -14.62 5.81
C LEU A 268 4.66 -15.93 6.56
N ASN A 269 5.41 -15.87 7.67
CA ASN A 269 5.79 -17.05 8.45
C ASN A 269 4.66 -17.56 9.36
N GLU A 270 3.68 -16.72 9.70
CA GLU A 270 2.47 -17.10 10.45
C GLU A 270 1.48 -17.94 9.61
N GLN A 271 1.74 -18.10 8.31
CA GLN A 271 0.89 -18.85 7.40
C GLN A 271 1.48 -20.22 7.08
N ASP A 272 0.70 -21.26 7.37
CA ASP A 272 1.06 -22.64 7.00
C ASP A 272 1.02 -22.85 5.48
N ASP A 273 0.08 -22.20 4.78
CA ASP A 273 -0.04 -22.25 3.32
C ASP A 273 -0.45 -20.88 2.75
N ILE A 274 0.22 -20.46 1.68
CA ILE A 274 -0.08 -19.21 1.00
C ILE A 274 -1.09 -19.50 -0.10
N GLN A 275 -2.33 -19.06 0.12
CA GLN A 275 -3.44 -19.30 -0.80
C GLN A 275 -3.06 -18.89 -2.25
N PRO A 276 -3.02 -19.83 -3.20
CA PRO A 276 -2.87 -19.52 -4.61
C PRO A 276 -4.22 -19.04 -5.16
N LEU A 277 -4.21 -17.87 -5.78
CA LEU A 277 -5.38 -17.26 -6.41
C LEU A 277 -5.31 -17.44 -7.92
N ASP A 278 -6.47 -17.67 -8.54
CA ASP A 278 -6.62 -17.80 -9.98
C ASP A 278 -6.10 -16.57 -10.72
N GLY A 279 -5.41 -16.78 -11.85
CA GLY A 279 -4.77 -15.72 -12.60
C GLY A 279 -5.76 -14.73 -13.22
N SER A 280 -6.95 -15.18 -13.64
CA SER A 280 -7.96 -14.29 -14.22
C SER A 280 -8.53 -13.33 -13.18
N LEU A 281 -8.91 -13.86 -12.01
CA LEU A 281 -9.42 -13.08 -10.88
C LEU A 281 -8.35 -12.14 -10.31
N GLY A 282 -7.12 -12.63 -10.19
CA GLY A 282 -5.98 -11.83 -9.75
C GLY A 282 -5.69 -10.66 -10.70
N ASN A 283 -5.71 -10.90 -12.01
CA ASN A 283 -5.47 -9.85 -13.00
C ASN A 283 -6.55 -8.76 -13.00
N ASP A 284 -7.81 -9.14 -12.78
CA ASP A 284 -8.92 -8.18 -12.59
C ASP A 284 -8.68 -7.30 -11.36
N PHE A 285 -8.34 -7.90 -10.21
CA PHE A 285 -7.99 -7.14 -9.00
C PHE A 285 -6.82 -6.16 -9.22
N LEU A 286 -5.77 -6.61 -9.93
CA LEU A 286 -4.57 -5.79 -10.16
C LEU A 286 -4.87 -4.47 -10.88
N GLN A 287 -5.89 -4.43 -11.75
CA GLN A 287 -6.22 -3.21 -12.51
C GLN A 287 -6.71 -2.06 -11.63
N TYR A 288 -7.16 -2.35 -10.40
CA TYR A 288 -7.66 -1.36 -9.44
C TYR A 288 -6.58 -0.79 -8.50
N VAL A 289 -5.40 -1.43 -8.46
CA VAL A 289 -4.33 -1.09 -7.50
C VAL A 289 -2.97 -0.88 -8.15
N VAL A 290 -2.81 -1.29 -9.41
CA VAL A 290 -1.56 -1.24 -10.14
C VAL A 290 -1.76 -0.51 -11.46
N ALA A 291 -0.92 0.48 -11.73
CA ALA A 291 -0.90 1.13 -13.02
C ALA A 291 -0.30 0.19 -14.09
N LYS A 292 -0.97 0.01 -15.23
CA LYS A 292 -0.32 -0.59 -16.40
C LYS A 292 0.41 0.51 -17.18
N SER A 293 1.60 0.19 -17.68
CA SER A 293 2.36 1.13 -18.51
C SER A 293 1.87 1.10 -19.96
N ASP A 294 1.44 2.24 -20.51
CA ASP A 294 0.98 2.39 -21.91
C ASP A 294 1.99 1.88 -22.96
N LYS A 295 3.30 1.92 -22.66
CA LYS A 295 4.35 1.36 -23.52
C LYS A 295 4.24 -0.16 -23.73
N ALA A 296 3.41 -0.88 -22.97
CA ALA A 296 3.12 -2.29 -23.19
C ALA A 296 2.09 -2.52 -24.32
N VAL A 297 1.25 -1.52 -24.65
CA VAL A 297 0.16 -1.66 -25.61
C VAL A 297 0.60 -1.33 -27.05
N LYS A 298 1.63 -0.49 -27.24
CA LYS A 298 2.10 -0.05 -28.57
C LYS A 298 3.43 -0.67 -29.02
N LYS A 299 3.62 -1.99 -28.88
CA LYS A 299 4.62 -2.69 -29.71
C LYS A 299 3.97 -3.08 -31.03
N THR A 300 3.92 -2.14 -31.97
CA THR A 300 3.86 -2.47 -33.39
C THR A 300 4.97 -3.48 -33.70
N PRO A 301 4.75 -4.45 -34.62
CA PRO A 301 5.74 -5.46 -34.94
C PRO A 301 7.05 -4.76 -35.32
N ARG A 302 8.14 -5.08 -34.62
CA ARG A 302 9.47 -4.58 -34.95
C ARG A 302 9.83 -5.09 -36.34
N THR A 303 9.72 -4.24 -37.35
CA THR A 303 10.48 -4.39 -38.59
C THR A 303 11.97 -4.39 -38.23
N LYS A 304 12.70 -5.36 -38.78
CA LYS A 304 14.03 -5.80 -38.32
C LYS A 304 15.18 -4.81 -38.56
N ASP A 305 14.92 -3.63 -39.11
CA ASP A 305 15.98 -2.70 -39.46
C ASP A 305 15.83 -1.37 -38.72
N LYS A 306 16.72 -1.10 -37.76
CA LYS A 306 17.53 0.15 -37.68
C LYS A 306 18.25 0.32 -36.34
N LYS A 307 19.43 0.92 -36.48
CA LYS A 307 20.38 1.37 -35.44
C LYS A 307 19.68 2.07 -34.28
N TYR A 308 20.15 1.78 -33.07
CA TYR A 308 19.70 2.39 -31.83
C TYR A 308 20.01 3.90 -31.81
N HIS A 309 19.00 4.74 -32.00
CA HIS A 309 19.00 6.09 -31.46
C HIS A 309 18.30 6.05 -30.09
N ILE A 310 19.03 6.42 -29.04
CA ILE A 310 18.46 6.68 -27.71
C ILE A 310 17.68 7.99 -27.86
N VAL A 311 16.38 7.89 -28.14
CA VAL A 311 15.47 9.03 -28.08
C VAL A 311 15.16 9.30 -26.60
N GLN A 312 15.55 10.47 -26.11
CA GLN A 312 15.11 10.99 -24.82
C GLN A 312 13.62 11.36 -24.95
N ASP A 313 12.73 10.42 -24.60
CA ASP A 313 11.29 10.67 -24.52
C ASP A 313 10.94 11.40 -23.21
N GLU A 314 10.39 12.60 -23.36
CA GLU A 314 9.55 13.27 -22.36
C GLU A 314 8.34 12.39 -22.06
N GLN A 315 8.28 11.86 -20.84
CA GLN A 315 7.11 11.13 -20.35
C GLN A 315 6.17 12.13 -19.70
N THR A 316 4.91 12.15 -20.15
CA THR A 316 3.78 12.61 -19.34
C THR A 316 3.66 11.68 -18.12
N LEU A 317 4.48 11.95 -17.11
CA LEU A 317 4.26 11.48 -15.76
C LEU A 317 2.86 11.94 -15.38
N VAL A 318 1.95 11.00 -15.10
CA VAL A 318 0.77 11.29 -14.31
C VAL A 318 1.30 11.96 -13.04
N GLN A 319 1.16 13.28 -12.96
CA GLN A 319 1.58 14.07 -11.83
C GLN A 319 0.70 13.64 -10.65
N ASP A 320 1.19 12.67 -9.89
CA ASP A 320 0.67 12.41 -8.56
C ASP A 320 0.76 13.74 -7.80
N GLU A 321 -0.27 14.19 -7.09
CA GLU A 321 -0.17 15.46 -6.32
C GLU A 321 0.99 15.50 -5.30
N ASP A 322 1.64 14.37 -5.01
CA ASP A 322 2.90 14.31 -4.25
C ASP A 322 4.15 14.72 -5.07
N SER A 323 4.04 14.81 -6.39
CA SER A 323 5.10 15.24 -7.33
C SER A 323 4.97 16.69 -7.77
N SER A 324 4.01 17.46 -7.22
CA SER A 324 3.97 18.92 -7.39
C SER A 324 5.05 19.63 -6.55
N VAL A 325 5.68 18.92 -5.61
CA VAL A 325 7.01 19.27 -5.15
C VAL A 325 7.94 18.98 -6.33
N GLN A 326 8.45 20.03 -6.97
CA GLN A 326 9.56 19.90 -7.93
C GLN A 326 10.55 18.88 -7.38
N ASP A 327 10.96 17.93 -8.24
CA ASP A 327 11.77 16.76 -7.90
C ASP A 327 13.21 17.16 -7.51
N GLU A 328 13.38 18.12 -6.58
CA GLU A 328 14.62 18.38 -5.85
C GLU A 328 14.99 17.19 -4.93
N SER A 329 14.11 16.19 -4.81
CA SER A 329 14.38 14.91 -4.17
C SER A 329 15.25 13.99 -5.02
N GLY A 330 16.52 14.38 -5.19
CA GLY A 330 17.57 13.44 -5.60
C GLY A 330 17.72 12.30 -4.58
N PRO A 331 18.11 11.08 -5.01
CA PRO A 331 18.50 10.03 -4.08
C PRO A 331 19.63 10.53 -3.17
N PHE A 332 19.64 10.12 -1.90
CA PHE A 332 20.86 10.21 -1.11
C PHE A 332 21.81 9.15 -1.67
N SER A 333 22.67 9.58 -2.58
CA SER A 333 23.64 8.71 -3.22
C SER A 333 24.81 8.54 -2.28
N LEU A 334 24.94 7.35 -1.71
CA LEU A 334 26.23 6.89 -1.22
C LEU A 334 27.05 6.62 -2.48
N LYS A 335 27.83 7.60 -2.94
CA LYS A 335 28.69 7.36 -4.10
C LYS A 335 29.68 6.26 -3.69
N PRO A 336 29.89 5.23 -4.51
CA PRO A 336 31.07 4.40 -4.38
C PRO A 336 32.28 5.24 -4.77
N ARG A 337 33.38 5.10 -4.03
CA ARG A 337 34.67 5.79 -4.25
C ARG A 337 34.91 5.96 -5.73
N GLU A 338 35.08 7.19 -6.22
CA GLU A 338 35.26 7.50 -7.65
C GLU A 338 36.32 6.59 -8.27
N THR A 339 35.87 5.49 -8.87
CA THR A 339 36.67 4.63 -9.73
C THR A 339 36.42 5.06 -11.17
N PRO A 340 37.46 5.14 -12.02
CA PRO A 340 37.30 5.51 -13.42
C PRO A 340 36.17 4.70 -14.08
N GLU A 341 35.33 5.33 -14.92
CA GLU A 341 34.14 4.69 -15.52
C GLU A 341 34.42 3.34 -16.21
N ASN A 342 35.66 3.14 -16.67
CA ASN A 342 36.16 1.92 -17.29
C ASN A 342 36.23 0.71 -16.33
N PHE A 343 35.97 0.88 -15.03
CA PHE A 343 35.99 -0.21 -14.03
C PHE A 343 34.61 -0.80 -13.75
N PHE A 344 33.53 -0.36 -14.40
CA PHE A 344 32.20 -0.93 -14.16
C PHE A 344 31.77 -1.85 -15.30
N ILE A 345 31.41 -3.09 -14.95
CA ILE A 345 30.74 -4.03 -15.86
C ILE A 345 29.27 -4.04 -15.46
N ASN A 346 28.40 -3.50 -16.30
CA ASN A 346 26.95 -3.35 -16.05
C ASN A 346 26.60 -2.63 -14.74
N GLY A 347 27.46 -1.71 -14.27
CA GLY A 347 27.27 -0.99 -13.01
C GLY A 347 27.76 -1.72 -11.75
N ILE A 348 28.41 -2.87 -11.90
CA ILE A 348 29.14 -3.57 -10.82
C ILE A 348 30.63 -3.23 -10.94
N PRO A 349 31.30 -2.74 -9.88
CA PRO A 349 32.73 -2.52 -9.89
C PRO A 349 33.50 -3.81 -10.20
N ALA A 350 34.49 -3.74 -11.10
CA ALA A 350 35.36 -4.86 -11.43
C ALA A 350 36.16 -5.36 -10.22
N ILE A 351 36.46 -4.45 -9.28
CA ILE A 351 37.26 -4.73 -8.08
C ILE A 351 36.34 -4.64 -6.85
N SER A 352 35.91 -5.81 -6.38
CA SER A 352 35.11 -6.04 -5.16
C SER A 352 35.63 -5.30 -3.92
N SER A 353 36.95 -5.31 -3.70
CA SER A 353 37.62 -4.72 -2.54
C SER A 353 37.58 -3.19 -2.49
N LYS A 354 37.18 -2.54 -3.59
CA LYS A 354 36.95 -1.09 -3.66
C LYS A 354 35.48 -0.70 -3.47
N ASN A 355 34.58 -1.67 -3.40
CA ASN A 355 33.14 -1.43 -3.23
C ASN A 355 32.80 -1.31 -1.74
N ASP A 356 32.96 -0.11 -1.20
CA ASP A 356 32.65 0.25 0.20
C ASP A 356 31.97 1.62 0.26
N PHE A 357 31.47 1.98 1.44
CA PHE A 357 31.01 3.32 1.77
C PHE A 357 32.20 4.30 1.81
N GLU A 358 32.06 5.45 1.15
CA GLU A 358 33.09 6.51 1.13
C GLU A 358 33.27 7.18 2.50
N ASP A 359 32.17 7.54 3.15
CA ASP A 359 32.17 8.27 4.42
C ASP A 359 32.02 7.32 5.61
N ASN A 360 32.89 7.48 6.60
CA ASN A 360 32.86 6.67 7.81
C ASN A 360 31.62 6.95 8.67
N ALA A 361 31.05 8.16 8.63
CA ALA A 361 29.85 8.50 9.40
C ALA A 361 28.64 7.67 8.96
N VAL A 362 28.53 7.39 7.66
CA VAL A 362 27.41 6.63 7.08
C VAL A 362 27.65 5.13 7.02
N LYS A 363 28.83 4.63 7.44
CA LYS A 363 29.11 3.19 7.52
C LYS A 363 28.23 2.50 8.57
N PRO A 364 27.82 1.24 8.35
CA PRO A 364 27.15 0.45 9.37
C PRO A 364 28.00 0.35 10.64
N ASN A 365 27.39 0.67 11.77
CA ASN A 365 27.94 0.48 13.09
C ASN A 365 27.63 -0.96 13.55
N PHE A 366 28.64 -1.82 13.46
CA PHE A 366 28.51 -3.22 13.83
C PHE A 366 28.72 -3.51 15.32
N THR A 367 28.91 -2.49 16.16
CA THR A 367 29.09 -2.66 17.62
C THR A 367 27.81 -3.10 18.32
N LYS A 368 26.64 -2.84 17.71
CA LYS A 368 25.33 -3.17 18.28
C LYS A 368 24.36 -3.56 17.17
N VAL A 369 23.74 -4.73 17.32
CA VAL A 369 22.60 -5.14 16.50
C VAL A 369 21.36 -4.38 16.98
N GLU A 370 20.72 -3.60 16.10
CA GLU A 370 19.45 -2.93 16.41
C GLU A 370 18.32 -3.95 16.53
N ARG A 371 18.29 -4.92 15.60
CA ARG A 371 17.29 -5.99 15.56
C ARG A 371 17.84 -7.22 14.83
N SER A 372 17.47 -8.40 15.30
CA SER A 372 17.73 -9.67 14.61
C SER A 372 16.44 -10.47 14.49
N GLN A 373 16.23 -11.12 13.36
CA GLN A 373 15.09 -11.98 13.12
C GLN A 373 15.43 -13.07 12.11
N VAL A 374 14.82 -14.25 12.25
CA VAL A 374 14.88 -15.29 11.22
C VAL A 374 13.74 -15.09 10.23
N ILE A 375 14.06 -15.10 8.94
CA ILE A 375 13.09 -15.03 7.83
C ILE A 375 13.31 -16.21 6.89
N THR A 376 12.29 -16.54 6.10
CA THR A 376 12.38 -17.59 5.08
C THR A 376 12.29 -16.96 3.69
N SER A 377 13.26 -17.29 2.83
CA SER A 377 13.29 -16.90 1.43
C SER A 377 13.13 -18.14 0.56
N ALA A 378 12.25 -18.06 -0.44
CA ALA A 378 12.10 -19.11 -1.45
C ALA A 378 13.40 -19.37 -2.24
N PHE A 379 14.32 -18.40 -2.30
CA PHE A 379 15.54 -18.50 -3.11
C PHE A 379 16.80 -18.84 -2.32
N TYR A 380 16.80 -18.52 -1.02
CA TYR A 380 17.97 -18.69 -0.15
C TYR A 380 17.72 -19.59 1.07
N GLY A 381 16.50 -20.12 1.23
CA GLY A 381 16.11 -20.87 2.41
C GLY A 381 15.99 -19.97 3.63
N ARG A 382 16.43 -20.47 4.79
CA ARG A 382 16.42 -19.72 6.04
C ARG A 382 17.51 -18.63 6.01
N LEU A 383 17.13 -17.43 6.43
CA LEU A 383 18.03 -16.28 6.53
C LEU A 383 17.92 -15.68 7.93
N ARG A 384 19.05 -15.30 8.52
CA ARG A 384 19.12 -14.38 9.65
C ARG A 384 19.18 -12.95 9.10
N ALA A 385 18.17 -12.16 9.44
CA ALA A 385 18.04 -10.75 9.10
C ALA A 385 18.54 -9.90 10.28
N ASN A 386 19.71 -9.28 10.10
CA ASN A 386 20.33 -8.42 11.09
C ASN A 386 20.27 -6.96 10.65
N VAL A 387 19.83 -6.11 11.57
CA VAL A 387 19.65 -4.68 11.35
C VAL A 387 20.70 -3.91 12.13
N PHE A 388 21.40 -3.01 11.45
CA PHE A 388 22.40 -2.14 12.05
C PHE A 388 22.11 -0.68 11.68
N LEU A 389 22.45 0.23 12.59
CA LEU A 389 22.44 1.66 12.31
C LEU A 389 23.77 2.07 11.69
N SER A 390 23.84 3.21 11.01
CA SER A 390 25.11 3.86 10.68
C SER A 390 25.78 4.43 11.94
N ASN A 391 27.07 4.80 11.84
CA ASN A 391 27.80 5.46 12.93
C ASN A 391 27.17 6.81 13.34
N ASP A 392 26.55 7.53 12.41
CA ASP A 392 25.79 8.76 12.66
C ASP A 392 24.30 8.53 12.96
N GLU A 393 23.87 7.27 13.04
CA GLU A 393 22.49 6.83 13.29
C GLU A 393 21.44 7.36 12.30
N ASN A 394 21.81 7.90 11.14
CA ASN A 394 20.87 8.41 10.15
C ASN A 394 20.39 7.35 9.14
N ILE A 395 21.13 6.25 9.00
CA ILE A 395 20.85 5.16 8.07
C ILE A 395 20.63 3.88 8.86
N ARG A 396 19.64 3.10 8.44
CA ARG A 396 19.43 1.73 8.91
C ARG A 396 19.73 0.76 7.76
N PHE A 397 20.52 -0.26 8.03
CA PHE A 397 20.95 -1.30 7.10
C PHE A 397 20.32 -2.63 7.44
N LEU A 398 19.94 -3.41 6.42
CA LEU A 398 19.44 -4.77 6.55
C LEU A 398 20.45 -5.74 5.90
N PHE A 399 21.16 -6.49 6.74
CA PHE A 399 22.03 -7.58 6.32
C PHE A 399 21.29 -8.91 6.43
N LEU A 400 21.45 -9.76 5.42
CA LEU A 400 20.87 -11.10 5.40
C LEU A 400 22.00 -12.13 5.35
N GLN A 401 21.91 -13.14 6.21
CA GLN A 401 22.88 -14.24 6.32
C GLN A 401 22.17 -15.57 6.15
N ASN A 402 22.62 -16.43 5.24
CA ASN A 402 22.04 -17.77 5.07
C ASN A 402 22.68 -18.80 6.04
N ASP A 403 22.18 -20.03 6.04
CA ASP A 403 22.69 -21.12 6.89
C ASP A 403 24.13 -21.56 6.55
N LEU A 404 24.64 -21.22 5.35
CA LEU A 404 26.04 -21.41 4.97
C LEU A 404 26.95 -20.28 5.49
N GLY A 405 26.37 -19.29 6.18
CA GLY A 405 27.06 -18.12 6.68
C GLY A 405 27.36 -17.07 5.60
N HIS A 406 26.86 -17.19 4.37
CA HIS A 406 27.01 -16.17 3.34
C HIS A 406 26.15 -14.95 3.66
N VAL A 407 26.76 -13.77 3.62
CA VAL A 407 26.13 -12.48 4.00
C VAL A 407 26.03 -11.56 2.79
N PHE A 408 24.94 -10.80 2.72
CA PHE A 408 24.74 -9.73 1.74
C PHE A 408 23.92 -8.58 2.33
N LEU A 409 24.14 -7.37 1.83
CA LEU A 409 23.37 -6.19 2.21
C LEU A 409 22.10 -6.10 1.35
N ALA A 410 20.94 -6.39 1.93
CA ALA A 410 19.68 -6.47 1.19
C ALA A 410 18.97 -5.12 1.02
N GLY A 411 19.29 -4.13 1.86
CA GLY A 411 18.69 -2.81 1.77
C GLY A 411 19.20 -1.82 2.81
N ALA A 412 18.92 -0.54 2.56
CA ALA A 412 19.19 0.55 3.49
C ALA A 412 18.05 1.57 3.43
N GLU A 413 17.77 2.23 4.55
CA GLU A 413 16.79 3.31 4.62
C GLU A 413 17.29 4.50 5.44
N LEU A 414 16.85 5.71 5.07
CA LEU A 414 17.06 6.91 5.87
C LEU A 414 16.03 6.95 7.00
N ILE A 415 16.48 7.03 8.24
CA ILE A 415 15.59 6.96 9.42
C ILE A 415 14.73 8.22 9.51
N ASN A 416 15.32 9.38 9.28
CA ASN A 416 14.66 10.69 9.44
C ASN A 416 13.90 11.14 8.19
N SER A 417 13.82 10.31 7.14
CA SER A 417 13.04 10.65 5.94
C SER A 417 11.56 10.33 6.16
N PRO A 418 10.61 11.26 5.97
CA PRO A 418 9.19 11.00 6.20
C PRO A 418 8.65 9.88 5.31
N ILE A 419 7.63 9.17 5.80
CA ILE A 419 6.90 8.17 5.02
C ILE A 419 5.84 8.86 4.15
N THR A 420 5.75 8.46 2.89
CA THR A 420 4.78 9.00 1.93
C THR A 420 3.44 8.26 2.01
N ARG A 421 2.39 8.78 1.36
CA ARG A 421 1.12 8.04 1.12
C ARG A 421 1.28 6.77 0.27
N ARG A 422 2.51 6.49 -0.18
CA ARG A 422 2.90 5.25 -0.87
C ARG A 422 3.37 4.15 0.10
N GLY A 423 3.51 4.43 1.40
CA GLY A 423 4.03 3.48 2.39
C GLY A 423 5.54 3.22 2.23
N ILE A 424 6.27 4.20 1.69
CA ILE A 424 7.73 4.16 1.51
C ILE A 424 8.33 5.50 1.93
N ARG A 425 9.64 5.51 2.24
CA ARG A 425 10.39 6.72 2.56
C ARG A 425 10.39 7.71 1.38
N LYS A 426 10.24 9.00 1.67
CA LYS A 426 10.32 10.09 0.67
C LYS A 426 11.71 10.16 0.01
N LYS A 427 12.77 10.09 0.81
CA LYS A 427 14.16 9.96 0.39
C LYS A 427 14.62 8.52 0.63
N TRP A 428 15.41 7.98 -0.28
CA TRP A 428 15.94 6.61 -0.19
C TRP A 428 17.45 6.62 -0.32
N VAL A 429 18.07 5.53 0.15
CA VAL A 429 19.50 5.29 0.01
C VAL A 429 19.72 4.55 -1.30
N LYS A 430 20.58 5.07 -2.16
CA LYS A 430 21.04 4.34 -3.35
C LYS A 430 22.29 3.56 -2.99
N LEU A 431 22.16 2.24 -2.89
CA LEU A 431 23.26 1.33 -2.56
C LEU A 431 24.08 0.91 -3.79
N GLY A 432 23.47 0.93 -4.99
CA GLY A 432 24.14 0.48 -6.20
C GLY A 432 24.65 -0.96 -6.05
N SER A 433 25.93 -1.18 -6.34
CA SER A 433 26.59 -2.48 -6.23
C SER A 433 26.76 -2.99 -4.80
N LEU A 434 26.58 -2.16 -3.76
CA LEU A 434 26.64 -2.62 -2.37
C LEU A 434 25.46 -3.55 -2.04
N SER A 435 24.33 -3.39 -2.74
CA SER A 435 23.16 -4.27 -2.58
C SER A 435 23.14 -5.44 -3.56
N LEU A 436 24.30 -5.94 -3.97
CA LEU A 436 24.36 -7.10 -4.86
C LEU A 436 23.80 -8.34 -4.13
N PRO A 437 22.81 -9.05 -4.71
CA PRO A 437 22.24 -10.24 -4.08
C PRO A 437 23.18 -11.43 -4.21
N LEU A 438 23.00 -12.50 -3.41
CA LEU A 438 23.80 -13.74 -3.49
C LEU A 438 23.73 -14.46 -4.84
N LYS A 439 22.73 -14.14 -5.67
CA LYS A 439 22.54 -14.72 -7.00
C LYS A 439 22.17 -13.62 -7.99
N GLU A 440 22.91 -13.52 -9.09
CA GLU A 440 22.69 -12.53 -10.14
C GLU A 440 22.64 -13.19 -11.52
N TYR A 441 22.02 -12.54 -12.50
CA TYR A 441 22.02 -13.05 -13.87
C TYR A 441 23.45 -13.20 -14.39
N GLN A 442 23.78 -14.37 -14.95
CA GLN A 442 25.11 -14.69 -15.46
C GLN A 442 25.66 -13.58 -16.38
N LYS A 443 24.84 -13.09 -17.31
CA LYS A 443 25.21 -12.05 -18.29
C LYS A 443 25.51 -10.68 -17.67
N GLN A 444 25.05 -10.45 -16.44
CA GLN A 444 25.25 -9.18 -15.72
C GLN A 444 26.45 -9.25 -14.77
N PHE A 445 27.02 -10.43 -14.56
CA PHE A 445 28.04 -10.66 -13.55
C PHE A 445 29.42 -10.91 -14.17
N ILE A 446 30.46 -10.64 -13.38
CA ILE A 446 31.84 -10.71 -13.84
C ILE A 446 32.31 -12.16 -13.79
N ASN A 447 32.73 -12.72 -14.94
CA ASN A 447 33.09 -14.13 -15.06
C ASN A 447 34.20 -14.58 -14.10
N GLU A 448 35.11 -13.68 -13.72
CA GLU A 448 36.22 -13.98 -12.80
C GLU A 448 35.71 -14.50 -11.45
N PHE A 449 34.59 -13.94 -10.95
CA PHE A 449 34.01 -14.27 -9.65
C PHE A 449 33.02 -15.44 -9.68
N ILE A 450 32.65 -15.93 -10.87
CA ILE A 450 31.81 -17.14 -10.98
C ILE A 450 32.60 -18.33 -10.41
N SER A 451 31.93 -19.19 -9.65
CA SER A 451 32.58 -20.37 -9.06
C SER A 451 33.09 -21.33 -10.14
N ASP A 452 34.13 -22.10 -9.82
CA ASP A 452 34.68 -23.06 -10.78
C ASP A 452 33.66 -24.16 -11.16
N SER A 453 32.79 -24.55 -10.22
CA SER A 453 31.67 -25.46 -10.48
C SER A 453 30.72 -24.88 -11.53
N GLU A 454 30.26 -23.65 -11.36
CA GLU A 454 29.35 -22.99 -12.31
C GLU A 454 30.04 -22.72 -13.66
N LYS A 455 31.34 -22.37 -13.64
CA LYS A 455 32.14 -22.24 -14.88
C LYS A 455 32.20 -23.55 -15.64
N GLU A 456 32.35 -24.67 -14.93
CA GLU A 456 32.40 -26.00 -15.55
C GLU A 456 31.04 -26.40 -16.13
N GLU A 457 29.94 -26.16 -15.42
CA GLU A 457 28.58 -26.33 -15.95
C GLU A 457 28.38 -25.52 -17.25
N ILE A 458 28.79 -24.24 -17.24
CA ILE A 458 28.73 -23.37 -18.42
C ILE A 458 29.57 -23.93 -19.58
N ARG A 459 30.78 -24.44 -19.31
CA ARG A 459 31.65 -25.07 -20.33
C ARG A 459 31.06 -26.35 -20.90
N GLN A 460 30.33 -27.11 -20.09
CA GLN A 460 29.59 -28.29 -20.50
C GLN A 460 28.32 -27.96 -21.31
N GLY A 461 28.03 -26.67 -21.51
CA GLY A 461 26.92 -26.18 -22.32
C GLY A 461 25.64 -25.90 -21.52
N GLU A 462 25.69 -26.01 -20.19
CA GLU A 462 24.54 -25.68 -19.34
C GLU A 462 24.25 -24.19 -19.36
N GLN A 463 22.98 -23.83 -19.55
CA GLN A 463 22.54 -22.44 -19.57
C GLN A 463 22.10 -21.98 -18.17
N LEU A 464 23.07 -21.50 -17.38
CA LEU A 464 22.79 -20.95 -16.06
C LEU A 464 22.12 -19.57 -16.19
N THR A 465 20.86 -19.48 -15.75
CA THR A 465 20.17 -18.18 -15.70
C THR A 465 20.76 -17.28 -14.62
N TYR A 466 21.15 -17.85 -13.48
CA TYR A 466 21.73 -17.15 -12.34
C TYR A 466 23.04 -17.82 -11.93
N VAL A 467 23.99 -17.01 -11.44
CA VAL A 467 25.25 -17.46 -10.84
C VAL A 467 25.39 -16.90 -9.43
N GLN A 468 26.13 -17.61 -8.57
CA GLN A 468 26.45 -17.18 -7.23
C GLN A 468 27.41 -15.99 -7.26
N THR A 469 27.13 -14.98 -6.46
CA THR A 469 27.97 -13.77 -6.35
C THR A 469 28.84 -13.78 -5.09
N TRP A 470 28.77 -14.85 -4.30
CA TRP A 470 29.41 -14.93 -2.99
C TRP A 470 30.92 -14.65 -3.02
N ASN A 471 31.64 -15.15 -4.03
CA ASN A 471 33.07 -14.90 -4.19
C ASN A 471 33.41 -13.41 -4.33
N TYR A 472 32.51 -12.62 -4.90
CA TYR A 472 32.65 -11.18 -5.01
C TYR A 472 32.21 -10.47 -3.72
N LEU A 473 31.06 -10.88 -3.17
CA LEU A 473 30.51 -10.28 -1.95
C LEU A 473 31.46 -10.40 -0.75
N ARG A 474 32.09 -11.56 -0.55
CA ARG A 474 33.03 -11.80 0.56
C ARG A 474 34.27 -10.91 0.54
N GLU A 475 34.57 -10.30 -0.60
CA GLU A 475 35.70 -9.39 -0.78
C GLU A 475 35.32 -7.93 -0.57
N MET A 476 34.02 -7.61 -0.43
CA MET A 476 33.58 -6.25 -0.11
C MET A 476 33.98 -5.88 1.32
N PRO A 477 34.60 -4.71 1.56
CA PRO A 477 35.03 -4.31 2.91
C PRO A 477 33.89 -4.26 3.94
N CYS A 478 32.69 -3.80 3.54
CA CYS A 478 31.53 -3.77 4.44
C CYS A 478 31.07 -5.17 4.87
N ILE A 479 31.21 -6.17 4.01
CA ILE A 479 30.88 -7.57 4.31
C ILE A 479 31.98 -8.19 5.18
N GLN A 480 33.26 -7.90 4.91
CA GLN A 480 34.37 -8.32 5.78
C GLN A 480 34.22 -7.77 7.21
N ASN A 481 33.83 -6.51 7.34
CA ASN A 481 33.56 -5.88 8.63
C ASN A 481 32.40 -6.56 9.38
N TYR A 482 31.36 -7.03 8.66
CA TYR A 482 30.29 -7.82 9.27
C TYR A 482 30.81 -9.16 9.85
N TYR A 483 31.75 -9.83 9.18
CA TYR A 483 32.33 -11.07 9.70
C TYR A 483 33.26 -10.86 10.88
N ALA A 484 33.84 -9.67 11.03
CA ALA A 484 34.67 -9.32 12.17
C ALA A 484 33.88 -9.11 13.47
N ILE A 485 32.53 -9.11 13.41
CA ILE A 485 31.67 -8.99 14.58
C ILE A 485 31.89 -10.21 15.50
N PRO A 486 32.18 -10.00 16.80
CA PRO A 486 32.23 -11.09 17.76
C PRO A 486 30.93 -11.90 17.77
N ARG A 487 31.03 -13.23 17.78
CA ARG A 487 29.86 -14.15 17.80
C ARG A 487 28.87 -13.90 18.95
N GLN A 488 29.30 -13.21 20.01
CA GLN A 488 28.45 -12.84 21.14
C GLN A 488 27.44 -11.72 20.80
N ILE A 489 27.74 -10.93 19.75
CA ILE A 489 26.91 -9.82 19.27
C ILE A 489 26.00 -10.30 18.11
N GLN A 490 26.39 -11.36 17.40
CA GLN A 490 25.66 -11.95 16.26
C GLN A 490 24.49 -12.84 16.68
#